data_AF-A0A0K3BK42-F1
#
_entry.id   AF-A0A0K3BK42-F1
#
_cell.length_a   1.000
_cell.length_b   1.000
_cell.length_c   1.000
_cell.angle_alpha   90.00
_cell.angle_beta   90.00
_cell.angle_gamma   90.00
#
_symmetry.space_group_name_H-M   'P 1'
#
loop_
_entity.id
_entity.type
_entity.pdbx_description
1 polymer ?
#
loop_
_entity_poly.entity_id
_entity_poly.type
_entity_poly.pdbx_seq_one_letter_code
_entity_poly.pdbx_strand_id
1 'polypeptide(L)'
;MVDMWRKDITHSNLLILTKTSRAELLAGVEQGDPGPLRNTPTAHRTDVSLGSVVSEKAAEWFRKWAVEGDTATLRTNSLSVIAKLPGKENADLVVQVLENDPKVRRLIVASEISRLTQLDWKLALKGADDPTTIPEPRKIAAKLAKGAINPKGTESRWASTYVLTRLVPCLGR
;
A
#
# COMPACT_ATOMS: atom_id res chain seq x y z
N MET A 1 20.01 6.20 12.81
CA MET A 1 18.59 6.63 12.75
C MET A 1 17.76 5.41 13.10
N VAL A 2 17.04 5.44 14.22
CA VAL A 2 16.09 4.38 14.56
C VAL A 2 15.05 4.36 13.45
N ASP A 3 14.99 3.27 12.68
CA ASP A 3 13.96 3.07 11.66
C ASP A 3 12.63 3.03 12.42
N MET A 4 11.97 4.19 12.50
CA MET A 4 10.73 4.36 13.22
C MET A 4 9.70 3.55 12.44
N TRP A 5 9.43 2.34 12.93
CA TRP A 5 8.52 1.39 12.30
C TRP A 5 7.24 2.11 11.87
N ARG A 6 6.95 2.06 10.57
CA ARG A 6 5.70 2.62 10.04
C ARG A 6 4.54 1.91 10.73
N LYS A 7 3.67 2.69 11.36
CA LYS A 7 2.44 2.17 11.96
C LYS A 7 1.60 1.50 10.88
N ASP A 8 0.86 0.46 11.26
CA ASP A 8 -0.16 -0.13 10.40
C ASP A 8 -1.35 0.83 10.26
N ILE A 9 -2.21 0.55 9.28
CA ILE A 9 -3.49 1.25 9.13
C ILE A 9 -4.44 0.86 10.27
N THR A 10 -5.42 1.70 10.55
CA THR A 10 -6.41 1.48 11.62
C THR A 10 -7.51 0.48 11.26
N HIS A 11 -7.36 -0.25 10.15
CA HIS A 11 -8.31 -1.29 9.74
C HIS A 11 -8.31 -2.45 10.75
N SER A 12 -9.48 -2.90 11.19
CA SER A 12 -9.60 -3.86 12.30
C SER A 12 -9.10 -5.27 11.97
N ASN A 13 -9.18 -5.68 10.70
CA ASN A 13 -8.91 -7.06 10.27
C ASN A 13 -7.75 -7.12 9.28
N LEU A 14 -6.53 -6.85 9.77
CA LEU A 14 -5.33 -6.98 8.94
C LEU A 14 -4.76 -8.39 9.00
N LEU A 15 -4.39 -8.92 7.84
CA LEU A 15 -3.61 -10.15 7.74
C LEU A 15 -2.19 -9.88 8.25
N ILE A 16 -1.86 -10.54 9.36
CA ILE A 16 -0.54 -10.51 9.99
C ILE A 16 0.01 -11.93 9.97
N LEU A 17 1.16 -12.11 9.35
CA LEU A 17 1.77 -13.43 9.19
C LEU A 17 2.82 -13.71 10.28
N THR A 18 2.78 -14.92 10.82
CA THR A 18 3.89 -15.55 11.54
C THR A 18 4.89 -16.14 10.54
N LYS A 19 6.06 -16.61 11.01
CA LYS A 19 7.05 -17.28 10.14
C LYS A 19 6.44 -18.51 9.45
N THR A 20 5.67 -19.32 10.18
CA THR A 20 5.03 -20.54 9.67
C THR A 20 3.94 -20.22 8.64
N SER A 21 2.96 -19.38 9.01
CA SER A 21 1.86 -19.01 8.10
C SER A 21 2.34 -18.25 6.86
N ARG A 22 3.47 -17.53 6.95
CA ARG A 22 4.11 -16.94 5.77
C ARG A 22 4.64 -17.99 4.79
N ALA A 23 5.29 -19.04 5.30
CA ALA A 23 5.82 -20.11 4.45
C ALA A 23 4.69 -20.88 3.76
N GLU A 24 3.63 -21.20 4.50
CA GLU A 24 2.42 -21.84 3.97
C GLU A 24 1.75 -20.98 2.89
N LEU A 25 1.58 -19.68 3.16
CA LEU A 25 1.03 -18.74 2.18
C LEU A 25 1.87 -18.70 0.90
N LEU A 26 3.20 -18.56 1.02
CA LEU A 26 4.07 -18.47 -0.15
C LEU A 26 4.07 -19.76 -0.98
N ALA A 27 4.00 -20.93 -0.33
CA ALA A 27 3.85 -22.20 -1.04
C ALA A 27 2.54 -22.26 -1.85
N GLY A 28 1.44 -21.72 -1.32
CA GLY A 28 0.17 -21.57 -2.06
C GLY A 28 0.30 -20.57 -3.22
N VAL A 29 0.94 -19.43 -2.98
CA VAL A 29 1.16 -18.40 -4.01
C VAL A 29 1.99 -18.95 -5.17
N GLU A 30 3.01 -19.76 -4.92
CA GLU A 30 3.79 -20.42 -5.97
C GLU A 30 2.97 -21.40 -6.84
N GLN A 31 1.80 -21.82 -6.35
CA GLN A 31 0.84 -22.64 -7.07
C GLN A 31 -0.32 -21.82 -7.68
N GLY A 32 -0.30 -20.50 -7.52
CA GLY A 32 -1.36 -19.61 -8.01
C GLY A 32 -2.59 -19.55 -7.10
N ASP A 33 -2.46 -19.94 -5.83
CA ASP A 33 -3.50 -19.73 -4.82
C ASP A 33 -3.19 -18.48 -3.96
N PRO A 34 -3.99 -17.39 -4.07
CA PRO A 34 -3.80 -16.22 -3.22
C PRO A 34 -4.23 -16.44 -1.76
N GLY A 35 -5.01 -17.49 -1.47
CA GLY A 35 -5.53 -17.80 -0.15
C GLY A 35 -6.15 -16.56 0.55
N PRO A 36 -5.74 -16.23 1.79
CA PRO A 36 -6.29 -15.10 2.54
C PRO A 36 -6.02 -13.73 1.89
N LEU A 37 -5.00 -13.61 1.02
CA LEU A 37 -4.72 -12.34 0.33
C LEU A 37 -5.87 -11.90 -0.57
N ARG A 38 -6.74 -12.84 -0.98
CA ARG A 38 -7.88 -12.54 -1.85
C ARG A 38 -8.85 -11.57 -1.20
N ASN A 39 -9.08 -11.67 0.11
CA ASN A 39 -10.17 -10.93 0.77
C ASN A 39 -9.74 -10.19 2.04
N THR A 40 -8.55 -10.48 2.59
CA THR A 40 -8.08 -9.87 3.83
C THR A 40 -6.97 -8.87 3.54
N PRO A 41 -7.12 -7.58 3.86
CA PRO A 41 -6.08 -6.58 3.64
C PRO A 41 -4.85 -6.90 4.49
N THR A 42 -3.64 -6.68 3.95
CA THR A 42 -2.39 -6.96 4.66
C THR A 42 -1.94 -5.79 5.55
N ALA A 43 -1.29 -6.13 6.66
CA ALA A 43 -0.52 -5.16 7.43
C ALA A 43 0.75 -4.75 6.65
N HIS A 44 1.27 -3.54 6.88
CA HIS A 44 2.49 -3.07 6.22
C HIS A 44 3.69 -3.99 6.51
N ARG A 45 3.79 -4.46 7.75
CA ARG A 45 4.80 -5.45 8.15
C ARG A 45 4.66 -6.77 7.41
N THR A 46 3.45 -7.15 7.01
CA THR A 46 3.20 -8.35 6.21
C THR A 46 3.77 -8.16 4.81
N ASP A 47 3.52 -7.02 4.17
CA ASP A 47 4.04 -6.73 2.82
C ASP A 47 5.57 -6.73 2.79
N VAL A 48 6.20 -6.09 3.80
CA VAL A 48 7.67 -6.08 3.94
C VAL A 48 8.20 -7.50 4.21
N SER A 49 7.50 -8.27 5.04
CA SER A 49 7.86 -9.63 5.37
C SER A 49 7.76 -10.57 4.17
N LEU A 50 6.77 -10.37 3.29
CA LEU A 50 6.63 -11.14 2.04
C LEU A 50 7.66 -10.70 1.01
N GLY A 51 7.80 -9.39 0.77
CA GLY A 51 8.72 -8.84 -0.24
C GLY A 51 10.21 -9.13 0.03
N SER A 52 10.57 -9.50 1.26
CA SER A 52 11.96 -9.87 1.59
C SER A 52 12.34 -11.33 1.28
N VAL A 53 11.36 -12.20 1.01
CA VAL A 53 11.59 -13.65 0.82
C VAL A 53 10.79 -14.25 -0.34
N VAL A 54 10.12 -13.43 -1.15
CA VAL A 54 9.34 -13.90 -2.29
C VAL A 54 10.27 -14.55 -3.33
N SER A 55 9.89 -15.70 -3.86
CA SER A 55 10.55 -16.31 -5.01
C SER A 55 10.10 -15.61 -6.30
N GLU A 56 10.85 -15.78 -7.40
CA GLU A 56 10.46 -15.19 -8.69
C GLU A 56 9.09 -15.73 -9.16
N LYS A 57 8.84 -17.02 -8.96
CA LYS A 57 7.55 -17.64 -9.30
C LYS A 57 6.38 -17.04 -8.52
N ALA A 58 6.57 -16.78 -7.23
CA ALA A 58 5.55 -16.09 -6.44
C ALA A 58 5.42 -14.60 -6.87
N ALA A 59 6.52 -13.94 -7.24
CA ALA A 59 6.50 -12.58 -7.75
C ALA A 59 5.72 -12.47 -9.07
N GLU A 60 5.83 -13.43 -9.99
CA GLU A 60 4.99 -13.49 -11.21
C GLU A 60 3.49 -13.47 -10.88
N TRP A 61 3.06 -14.27 -9.90
CA TRP A 61 1.67 -14.26 -9.45
C TRP A 61 1.26 -12.93 -8.83
N PHE A 62 2.10 -12.33 -7.98
CA PHE A 62 1.82 -11.00 -7.42
C PHE A 62 1.73 -9.93 -8.51
N ARG A 63 2.59 -9.96 -9.54
CA ARG A 63 2.51 -9.02 -10.68
C ARG A 63 1.20 -9.22 -11.43
N LYS A 64 0.82 -10.46 -11.74
CA LYS A 64 -0.44 -10.79 -12.39
C LYS A 64 -1.64 -10.33 -11.58
N TRP A 65 -1.68 -10.67 -10.28
CA TRP A 65 -2.79 -10.29 -9.41
C TRP A 65 -2.86 -8.80 -9.14
N ALA A 66 -1.75 -8.06 -9.14
CA ALA A 66 -1.79 -6.60 -9.01
C ALA A 66 -2.61 -5.93 -10.13
N VAL A 67 -2.68 -6.55 -11.31
CA VAL A 67 -3.41 -6.06 -12.49
C VAL A 67 -4.78 -6.74 -12.62
N GLU A 68 -4.81 -8.07 -12.53
CA GLU A 68 -5.95 -8.90 -12.95
C GLU A 68 -6.67 -9.59 -11.78
N GLY A 69 -6.22 -9.36 -10.54
CA GLY A 69 -6.86 -9.95 -9.37
C GLY A 69 -8.36 -9.64 -9.34
N ASP A 70 -9.18 -10.62 -9.01
CA ASP A 70 -10.64 -10.53 -9.08
C ASP A 70 -11.23 -9.55 -8.05
N THR A 71 -10.57 -9.37 -6.91
CA THR A 71 -10.97 -8.41 -5.88
C THR A 71 -10.01 -7.23 -5.82
N ALA A 72 -10.52 -6.05 -5.45
CA ALA A 72 -9.66 -4.89 -5.20
C ALA A 72 -8.65 -5.15 -4.07
N THR A 73 -9.03 -5.93 -3.06
CA THR A 73 -8.14 -6.33 -1.96
C THR A 73 -6.96 -7.14 -2.46
N LEU A 74 -7.19 -8.15 -3.32
CA LEU A 74 -6.12 -8.95 -3.89
C LEU A 74 -5.16 -8.09 -4.72
N ARG A 75 -5.70 -7.21 -5.56
CA ARG A 75 -4.89 -6.30 -6.37
C ARG A 75 -4.06 -5.37 -5.50
N THR A 76 -4.66 -4.76 -4.48
CA THR A 76 -3.96 -3.88 -3.53
C THR A 76 -2.88 -4.61 -2.76
N ASN A 77 -3.18 -5.76 -2.14
CA ASN A 77 -2.21 -6.54 -1.38
C ASN A 77 -1.02 -6.94 -2.26
N SER A 78 -1.31 -7.42 -3.48
CA SER A 78 -0.28 -7.84 -4.43
C SER A 78 0.60 -6.67 -4.85
N LEU A 79 0.00 -5.51 -5.15
CA LEU A 79 0.72 -4.29 -5.48
C LEU A 79 1.64 -3.85 -4.34
N SER A 80 1.19 -3.95 -3.09
CA SER A 80 1.97 -3.57 -1.92
C SER A 80 3.18 -4.47 -1.68
N VAL A 81 3.09 -5.77 -2.02
CA VAL A 81 4.25 -6.69 -2.04
C VAL A 81 5.20 -6.32 -3.18
N ILE A 82 4.70 -6.14 -4.41
CA ILE A 82 5.53 -5.74 -5.58
C ILE A 82 6.27 -4.43 -5.30
N ALA A 83 5.64 -3.47 -4.62
CA ALA A 83 6.25 -2.20 -4.25
C ALA A 83 7.42 -2.33 -3.25
N LYS A 84 7.66 -3.51 -2.67
CA LYS A 84 8.83 -3.82 -1.82
C LYS A 84 9.95 -4.50 -2.59
N LEU A 85 9.68 -5.01 -3.79
CA LEU A 85 10.68 -5.64 -4.62
C LEU A 85 11.56 -4.58 -5.31
N PRO A 86 12.86 -4.84 -5.48
CA PRO A 86 13.71 -3.99 -6.30
C PRO A 86 13.34 -4.11 -7.78
N GLY A 87 13.85 -3.21 -8.63
CA GLY A 87 13.67 -3.28 -10.08
C GLY A 87 12.78 -2.17 -10.63
N LYS A 88 13.16 -1.66 -11.81
CA LYS A 88 12.42 -0.59 -12.48
C LYS A 88 11.07 -1.10 -12.98
N GLU A 89 11.02 -2.35 -13.45
CA GLU A 89 9.79 -3.00 -13.91
C GLU A 89 8.72 -3.08 -12.81
N ASN A 90 9.11 -3.37 -11.57
CA ASN A 90 8.19 -3.39 -10.43
C ASN A 90 7.71 -1.98 -10.08
N ALA A 91 8.59 -0.97 -10.18
CA ALA A 91 8.21 0.41 -9.95
C ALA A 91 7.24 0.93 -11.04
N ASP A 92 7.51 0.63 -12.31
CA ASP A 92 6.66 1.02 -13.44
C ASP A 92 5.28 0.36 -13.35
N LEU A 93 5.23 -0.93 -13.00
CA LEU A 93 3.97 -1.63 -12.76
C LEU A 93 3.15 -0.97 -11.63
N VAL A 94 3.82 -0.58 -10.53
CA VAL A 94 3.16 0.12 -9.43
C VAL A 94 2.53 1.43 -9.89
N VAL A 95 3.26 2.23 -10.67
CA VAL A 95 2.73 3.48 -11.22
C VAL A 95 1.57 3.21 -12.16
N GLN A 96 1.71 2.26 -13.09
CA GLN A 96 0.68 1.91 -14.05
C GLN A 96 -0.63 1.49 -13.37
N VAL A 97 -0.58 0.63 -12.35
CA VAL A 97 -1.78 0.20 -11.63
C VAL A 97 -2.41 1.37 -10.88
N LEU A 98 -1.62 2.22 -10.22
CA LEU A 98 -2.15 3.37 -9.47
C LEU A 98 -2.77 4.44 -10.39
N GLU A 99 -2.29 4.57 -11.62
CA GLU A 99 -2.88 5.48 -12.61
C GLU A 99 -4.20 4.93 -13.19
N ASN A 100 -4.29 3.62 -13.42
CA ASN A 100 -5.37 3.01 -14.19
C ASN A 100 -6.45 2.30 -13.37
N ASP A 101 -6.17 1.88 -12.13
CA ASP A 101 -7.17 1.26 -11.23
C ASP A 101 -7.59 2.24 -10.12
N PRO A 102 -8.75 2.92 -10.26
CA PRO A 102 -9.21 3.88 -9.26
C PRO A 102 -9.55 3.24 -7.91
N LYS A 103 -9.95 1.95 -7.87
CA LYS A 103 -10.27 1.26 -6.62
C LYS A 103 -8.99 0.97 -5.83
N VAL A 104 -7.96 0.45 -6.52
CA VAL A 104 -6.64 0.20 -5.90
C VAL A 104 -6.00 1.51 -5.48
N ARG A 105 -6.02 2.55 -6.33
CA ARG A 105 -5.53 3.88 -5.99
C ARG A 105 -6.17 4.42 -4.71
N ARG A 106 -7.50 4.33 -4.60
CA ARG A 106 -8.25 4.77 -3.41
C ARG A 106 -7.77 4.05 -2.15
N LEU A 107 -7.61 2.73 -2.20
CA LEU A 107 -7.17 1.92 -1.07
C LEU A 107 -5.72 2.26 -0.66
N ILE A 108 -4.80 2.39 -1.61
CA ILE A 108 -3.41 2.74 -1.34
C ILE A 108 -3.27 4.15 -0.75
N VAL A 109 -4.02 5.12 -1.30
CA VAL A 109 -4.04 6.49 -0.78
C VAL A 109 -4.59 6.53 0.65
N ALA A 110 -5.72 5.85 0.91
CA ALA A 110 -6.27 5.76 2.25
C ALA A 110 -5.29 5.09 3.23
N SER A 111 -4.57 4.06 2.78
CA SER A 111 -3.53 3.41 3.57
C SER A 111 -2.37 4.34 3.90
N GLU A 112 -1.92 5.21 3.00
CA GLU A 112 -0.90 6.21 3.32
C GLU A 112 -1.44 7.26 4.31
N ILE A 113 -2.65 7.78 4.10
CA ILE A 113 -3.29 8.75 5.00
C ILE A 113 -3.41 8.15 6.41
N SER A 114 -4.00 6.96 6.55
CA SER A 114 -4.21 6.29 7.83
C SER A 114 -2.87 6.01 8.54
N ARG A 115 -1.83 5.56 7.83
CA ARG A 115 -0.52 5.34 8.47
C ARG A 115 0.11 6.63 8.98
N LEU A 116 0.06 7.70 8.20
CA LEU A 116 0.70 8.98 8.56
C LEU A 116 -0.05 9.73 9.66
N THR A 117 -1.36 9.58 9.74
CA THR A 117 -2.23 10.36 10.64
C THR A 117 -2.82 9.56 11.78
N GLN A 118 -2.91 8.24 11.63
CA GLN A 118 -3.63 7.32 12.52
C GLN A 118 -5.12 7.64 12.65
N LEU A 119 -5.71 8.26 11.62
CA LEU A 119 -7.16 8.43 11.52
C LEU A 119 -7.84 7.08 11.35
N ASP A 120 -9.09 7.01 11.81
CA ASP A 120 -9.99 5.90 11.51
C ASP A 120 -10.03 5.60 10.01
N TRP A 121 -10.14 4.32 9.68
CA TRP A 121 -10.08 3.85 8.29
C TRP A 121 -11.15 4.48 7.41
N LYS A 122 -12.37 4.69 7.92
CA LYS A 122 -13.44 5.33 7.14
C LYS A 122 -13.13 6.79 6.85
N LEU A 123 -12.49 7.48 7.79
CA LEU A 123 -12.06 8.87 7.58
C LEU A 123 -10.87 8.96 6.62
N ALA A 124 -9.94 8.01 6.66
CA ALA A 124 -8.85 7.92 5.70
C ALA A 124 -9.36 7.64 4.27
N LEU A 125 -10.38 6.80 4.12
CA LEU A 125 -11.09 6.60 2.85
C LEU A 125 -11.74 7.88 2.34
N LYS A 126 -12.44 8.63 3.21
CA LYS A 126 -12.98 9.95 2.85
C LYS A 126 -11.89 10.92 2.39
N GLY A 127 -10.75 10.96 3.09
CA GLY A 127 -9.61 11.78 2.70
C GLY A 127 -8.98 11.36 1.36
N ALA A 128 -9.02 10.08 1.01
CA ALA A 128 -8.58 9.59 -0.29
C ALA A 128 -9.51 10.07 -1.42
N ASP A 129 -10.82 10.12 -1.15
CA ASP A 129 -11.83 10.63 -2.08
C ASP A 129 -11.76 12.16 -2.20
N ASP A 130 -11.68 12.86 -1.06
CA ASP A 130 -11.60 14.32 -0.95
C ASP A 130 -10.59 14.75 0.14
N PRO A 131 -9.41 15.25 -0.25
CA PRO A 131 -8.39 15.70 0.71
C PRO A 131 -8.80 16.87 1.60
N THR A 132 -9.89 17.59 1.29
CA THR A 132 -10.40 18.67 2.14
C THR A 132 -10.98 18.14 3.46
N THR A 133 -11.36 16.85 3.51
CA THR A 133 -11.87 16.22 4.73
C THR A 133 -10.77 15.77 5.69
N ILE A 134 -9.49 15.90 5.30
CA ILE A 134 -8.37 15.48 6.14
C ILE A 134 -8.15 16.52 7.24
N PRO A 135 -8.22 16.15 8.53
CA PRO A 135 -7.95 17.07 9.62
C PRO A 135 -6.48 17.51 9.59
N GLU A 136 -6.27 18.78 9.95
CA GLU A 136 -4.93 19.41 10.03
C GLU A 136 -4.10 19.22 8.73
N PRO A 137 -4.57 19.74 7.58
CA PRO A 137 -3.97 19.50 6.26
C PRO A 137 -2.47 19.90 6.19
N ARG A 138 -2.06 20.95 6.93
CA ARG A 138 -0.66 21.37 7.03
C ARG A 138 0.22 20.32 7.72
N LYS A 139 -0.28 19.63 8.76
CA LYS A 139 0.49 18.60 9.49
C LYS A 139 0.70 17.36 8.63
N ILE A 140 -0.33 16.90 7.91
CA ILE A 140 -0.18 15.75 7.01
C ILE A 140 0.70 16.12 5.80
N ALA A 141 0.62 17.33 5.25
CA ALA A 141 1.45 17.76 4.12
C ALA A 141 2.95 17.64 4.41
N ALA A 142 3.40 18.02 5.61
CA ALA A 142 4.80 17.84 6.01
C ALA A 142 5.23 16.36 6.06
N LYS A 143 4.32 15.45 6.45
CA LYS A 143 4.58 14.01 6.46
C LYS A 143 4.60 13.42 5.05
N LEU A 144 3.68 13.86 4.19
CA LEU A 144 3.60 13.45 2.79
C LEU A 144 4.83 13.93 2.01
N ALA A 145 5.30 15.15 2.23
CA ALA A 145 6.53 15.65 1.60
C ALA A 145 7.74 14.75 1.93
N LYS A 146 7.87 14.29 3.18
CA LYS A 146 8.90 13.30 3.58
C LYS A 146 8.67 11.94 2.92
N GLY A 147 7.42 11.50 2.80
CA GLY A 147 7.05 10.25 2.13
C GLY A 147 7.36 10.26 0.63
N ALA A 148 7.14 11.38 -0.05
CA ALA A 148 7.35 11.55 -1.49
C ALA A 148 8.82 11.36 -1.91
N ILE A 149 9.77 11.74 -1.03
CA ILE A 149 11.20 11.60 -1.28
C ILE A 149 11.82 10.35 -0.65
N ASN A 150 11.03 9.48 -0.01
CA ASN A 150 11.55 8.29 0.67
C ASN A 150 11.93 7.21 -0.36
N PRO A 151 13.19 6.75 -0.43
CA PRO A 151 13.61 5.73 -1.40
C PRO A 151 12.96 4.36 -1.15
N LYS A 152 12.40 4.11 0.04
CA LYS A 152 11.73 2.85 0.39
C LYS A 152 10.25 2.87 0.00
N GLY A 153 9.89 2.08 -1.01
CA GLY A 153 8.51 1.77 -1.39
C GLY A 153 7.90 2.72 -2.44
N THR A 154 7.80 2.25 -3.67
CA THR A 154 7.28 3.04 -4.82
C THR A 154 5.84 3.51 -4.61
N GLU A 155 4.95 2.63 -4.13
CA GLU A 155 3.54 2.97 -3.89
C GLU A 155 3.37 4.13 -2.91
N SER A 156 4.24 4.19 -1.90
CA SER A 156 4.15 5.15 -0.81
C SER A 156 4.62 6.52 -1.25
N ARG A 157 5.69 6.57 -2.06
CA ARG A 157 6.11 7.79 -2.75
C ARG A 157 5.00 8.31 -3.65
N TRP A 158 4.45 7.44 -4.49
CA TRP A 158 3.39 7.79 -5.43
C TRP A 158 2.17 8.35 -4.69
N ALA A 159 1.68 7.64 -3.66
CA ALA A 159 0.53 8.06 -2.86
C ALA A 159 0.80 9.39 -2.13
N SER A 160 2.02 9.57 -1.61
CA SER A 160 2.41 10.79 -0.93
C SER A 160 2.37 12.00 -1.88
N THR A 161 2.95 11.87 -3.07
CA THR A 161 2.94 12.91 -4.11
C THR A 161 1.52 13.19 -4.59
N TYR A 162 0.72 12.15 -4.81
CA TYR A 162 -0.67 12.26 -5.26
C TYR A 162 -1.52 13.06 -4.27
N VAL A 163 -1.47 12.70 -2.97
CA VAL A 163 -2.24 13.42 -1.93
C VAL A 163 -1.71 14.83 -1.74
N LEU A 164 -0.39 15.02 -1.72
CA LEU A 164 0.21 16.35 -1.52
C LEU A 164 -0.22 17.33 -2.61
N THR A 165 -0.25 16.89 -3.87
CA THR A 165 -0.72 17.70 -5.01
C THR A 165 -2.19 18.10 -4.84
N ARG A 166 -3.03 17.18 -4.39
CA ARG A 166 -4.46 17.44 -4.18
C ARG A 166 -4.77 18.21 -2.89
N LEU A 167 -3.84 18.28 -1.95
CA LEU A 167 -3.97 19.08 -0.72
C LEU A 167 -3.70 20.57 -0.94
N VAL A 168 -3.03 20.97 -2.03
CA VAL A 168 -2.65 22.37 -2.30
C VAL A 168 -3.77 23.39 -2.03
N PRO A 169 -5.04 23.18 -2.48
CA PRO A 169 -6.14 24.11 -2.23
C PRO A 169 -6.48 24.31 -0.75
N CYS A 170 -6.08 23.38 0.11
CA CYS A 170 -6.35 23.38 1.55
C CYS A 170 -5.18 23.93 2.39
N LEU A 171 -4.01 24.16 1.78
CA LEU A 171 -2.79 24.58 2.50
C LEU A 171 -2.68 26.10 2.66
N GLY A 172 -3.27 26.86 1.74
CA GLY A 172 -3.28 28.32 1.74
C GLY A 172 -4.42 28.98 2.53
N ARG A 173 -5.28 28.17 3.15
CA ARG A 173 -6.33 28.66 4.07
C ARG A 173 -5.77 28.83 5.48
#